data_AF-A0A6L9K6U2-F1
#
_entry.id   AF-A0A6L9K6U2-F1
#
_cell.length_a   1.000
_cell.length_b   1.000
_cell.length_c   1.000
_cell.angle_alpha   90.00
_cell.angle_beta   90.00
_cell.angle_gamma   90.00
#
_symmetry.space_group_name_H-M   'P 1'
#
loop_
_entity.id
_entity.type
_entity.pdbx_description
1 polymer ?
#
loop_
_entity_poly.entity_id
_entity_poly.type
_entity_poly.pdbx_seq_one_letter_code
_entity_poly.pdbx_strand_id
1 'polypeptide(L)'
;MKKITLRSKAITLLLLGVISIACAQSSPESLIDKRERKKNMTINEYNTDANGKNRWLDHTTVYNARGNKIEEIEYATYGMRERVLFEYDTTDFCIKEVVYDDRNKVSRIRKYAYNPDGTKKTQYNYLPNGRLYSTKQYQYSK
;
A
#
# COMPACT_ATOMS: atom_id res chain seq x y z
N MET A 1 -3.47 53.61 60.78
CA MET A 1 -3.67 52.61 59.71
C MET A 1 -2.81 51.38 59.98
N LYS A 2 -3.40 50.25 60.40
CA LYS A 2 -2.77 48.92 60.45
C LYS A 2 -3.82 47.91 59.98
N LYS A 3 -3.51 47.15 58.93
CA LYS A 3 -4.43 46.23 58.26
C LYS A 3 -4.54 44.92 59.04
N ILE A 4 -5.78 44.47 59.22
CA ILE A 4 -6.15 43.18 59.82
C ILE A 4 -6.13 42.11 58.73
N THR A 5 -5.45 41.01 59.02
CA THR A 5 -5.41 39.78 58.21
C THR A 5 -6.63 38.90 58.48
N LEU A 6 -7.27 38.38 57.43
CA LEU A 6 -8.15 37.21 57.51
C LEU A 6 -7.68 36.16 56.49
N ARG A 7 -7.31 34.98 56.99
CA ARG A 7 -6.89 33.82 56.19
C ARG A 7 -8.14 33.07 55.71
N SER A 8 -8.34 33.01 54.39
CA SER A 8 -9.39 32.21 53.76
C SER A 8 -8.92 30.76 53.61
N LYS A 9 -9.68 29.81 54.17
CA LYS A 9 -9.59 28.38 53.83
C LYS A 9 -10.67 28.09 52.80
N ALA A 10 -10.28 27.79 51.56
CA ALA A 10 -11.16 27.19 50.56
C ALA A 10 -10.57 25.83 50.18
N ILE A 11 -11.31 24.78 50.52
CA ILE A 11 -11.03 23.39 50.16
C ILE A 11 -11.58 23.21 48.74
N THR A 12 -10.70 23.06 47.75
CA THR A 12 -11.11 22.74 46.37
C THR A 12 -10.93 21.25 46.15
N LEU A 13 -12.05 20.52 46.10
CA LEU A 13 -12.12 19.10 45.79
C LEU A 13 -11.79 18.91 44.30
N LEU A 14 -10.64 18.31 43.98
CA LEU A 14 -10.21 18.04 42.62
C LEU A 14 -10.88 16.74 42.12
N LEU A 15 -11.96 16.85 41.36
CA LEU A 15 -12.59 15.73 40.67
C LEU A 15 -11.70 15.35 39.46
N LEU A 16 -10.88 14.31 39.59
CA LEU A 16 -10.14 13.71 38.49
C LEU A 16 -11.11 12.94 37.59
N GLY A 17 -11.54 13.59 36.50
CA GLY A 17 -12.22 12.93 35.39
C GLY A 17 -11.25 11.97 34.70
N VAL A 18 -11.52 10.68 34.80
CA VAL A 18 -10.82 9.64 34.03
C VAL A 18 -11.26 9.78 32.58
N ILE A 19 -10.45 10.46 31.77
CA ILE A 19 -10.57 10.41 30.31
C ILE A 19 -10.06 9.02 29.91
N SER A 20 -10.98 8.07 29.77
CA SER A 20 -10.69 6.77 29.17
C SER A 20 -10.32 7.00 27.71
N ILE A 21 -9.01 7.08 27.43
CA ILE A 21 -8.48 6.97 26.08
C ILE A 21 -8.73 5.53 25.66
N ALA A 22 -9.85 5.29 25.00
CA ALA A 22 -10.07 4.07 24.25
C ALA A 22 -9.08 4.09 23.08
N CYS A 23 -7.92 3.48 23.27
CA CYS A 23 -7.04 3.12 22.16
C CYS A 23 -7.85 2.22 21.23
N ALA A 24 -8.28 2.76 20.09
CA ALA A 24 -8.95 1.98 19.05
C ALA A 24 -7.94 0.94 18.53
N GLN A 25 -8.02 -0.29 19.03
CA GLN A 25 -7.32 -1.42 18.44
C GLN A 25 -7.99 -1.71 17.09
N SER A 26 -7.47 -1.15 16.00
CA SER A 26 -7.94 -1.48 14.66
C SER A 26 -7.62 -2.95 14.37
N SER A 27 -8.65 -3.75 14.10
CA SER A 27 -8.48 -5.13 13.61
C SER A 27 -7.69 -5.15 12.30
N PRO A 28 -7.07 -6.30 11.94
CA PRO A 28 -6.42 -6.44 10.65
C PRO A 28 -7.40 -6.12 9.53
N GLU A 29 -7.09 -5.08 8.77
CA GLU A 29 -7.94 -4.61 7.70
C GLU A 29 -8.06 -5.67 6.58
N SER A 30 -9.29 -5.95 6.14
CA SER A 30 -9.54 -6.91 5.07
C SER A 30 -9.06 -6.38 3.71
N LEU A 31 -8.83 -7.28 2.75
CA LEU A 31 -8.49 -6.87 1.38
C LEU A 31 -9.61 -6.08 0.70
N ILE A 32 -10.86 -6.34 1.07
CA ILE A 32 -12.03 -5.64 0.53
C ILE A 32 -12.01 -4.19 0.99
N ASP A 33 -11.80 -3.94 2.29
CA ASP A 33 -11.72 -2.58 2.84
C ASP A 33 -10.59 -1.77 2.19
N LYS A 34 -9.44 -2.41 1.93
CA LYS A 34 -8.30 -1.78 1.26
C LYS A 34 -8.64 -1.35 -0.17
N ARG A 35 -9.37 -2.19 -0.91
CA ARG A 35 -9.79 -1.90 -2.29
C ARG A 35 -10.82 -0.78 -2.33
N GLU A 36 -11.82 -0.82 -1.45
CA GLU A 36 -12.87 0.19 -1.39
C GLU A 36 -12.30 1.60 -1.21
N ARG A 37 -11.33 1.77 -0.31
CA ARG A 37 -10.69 3.08 -0.08
C ARG A 37 -9.78 3.55 -1.21
N LYS A 38 -9.46 2.71 -2.20
CA LYS A 38 -8.48 3.01 -3.26
C LYS A 38 -9.11 3.18 -4.64
N LYS A 39 -10.44 3.13 -4.75
CA LYS A 39 -11.13 3.26 -6.05
C LYS A 39 -10.79 4.57 -6.75
N ASN A 40 -10.41 4.48 -8.03
CA ASN A 40 -10.08 5.62 -8.89
C ASN A 40 -8.99 6.55 -8.33
N MET A 41 -8.04 6.00 -7.59
CA MET A 41 -6.96 6.78 -6.97
C MET A 41 -5.64 6.63 -7.69
N THR A 42 -4.86 7.70 -7.66
CA THR A 42 -3.42 7.66 -7.90
C THR A 42 -2.73 8.02 -6.59
N ILE A 43 -1.83 7.15 -6.13
CA ILE A 43 -1.02 7.35 -4.93
C ILE A 43 0.42 7.61 -5.35
N ASN A 44 0.99 8.71 -4.87
CA ASN A 44 2.41 9.02 -5.02
C ASN A 44 3.10 8.88 -3.66
N GLU A 45 4.07 7.98 -3.57
CA GLU A 45 4.87 7.73 -2.39
C GLU A 45 6.22 8.44 -2.55
N TYR A 46 6.64 9.15 -1.51
CA TYR A 46 7.86 9.94 -1.55
C TYR A 46 8.75 9.56 -0.37
N ASN A 47 10.01 9.33 -0.67
CA ASN A 47 11.03 9.21 0.35
C ASN A 47 11.56 10.60 0.70
N THR A 48 11.91 10.77 1.97
CA THR A 48 12.58 11.96 2.48
C THR A 48 13.85 11.53 3.18
N ASP A 49 14.95 12.26 2.97
CA ASP A 49 16.19 11.97 3.68
C ASP A 49 16.05 12.19 5.19
N ALA A 50 17.00 11.64 5.96
CA ALA A 50 16.96 11.68 7.42
C ALA A 50 16.98 13.10 8.01
N ASN A 51 17.46 14.09 7.26
CA ASN A 51 17.50 15.49 7.69
C ASN A 51 16.25 16.29 7.25
N GLY A 52 15.34 15.69 6.48
CA GLY A 52 14.08 16.28 6.05
C GLY A 52 14.18 17.25 4.87
N LYS A 53 15.35 17.43 4.26
CA LYS A 53 15.58 18.48 3.25
C LYS A 53 15.34 17.97 1.84
N ASN A 54 15.67 16.71 1.56
CA ASN A 54 15.53 16.15 0.22
C ASN A 54 14.35 15.20 0.19
N ARG A 55 13.45 15.42 -0.76
CA ARG A 55 12.29 14.58 -1.02
C ARG A 55 12.28 14.16 -2.47
N TRP A 56 12.14 12.86 -2.73
CA TRP A 56 12.07 12.32 -4.09
C TRP A 56 10.89 11.36 -4.21
N LEU A 57 10.31 11.32 -5.41
CA LEU A 57 9.26 10.36 -5.74
C LEU A 57 9.88 8.96 -5.75
N ASP A 58 9.25 8.04 -5.05
CA ASP A 58 9.68 6.65 -4.92
C ASP A 58 8.76 5.72 -5.72
N HIS A 59 7.45 5.87 -5.52
CA HIS A 59 6.45 5.09 -6.26
C HIS A 59 5.27 5.93 -6.72
N THR A 60 4.74 5.58 -7.89
CA THR A 60 3.38 5.98 -8.32
C THR A 60 2.55 4.72 -8.52
N THR A 61 1.39 4.65 -7.86
CA THR A 61 0.45 3.53 -8.00
C THR A 61 -0.92 4.05 -8.46
N VAL A 62 -1.47 3.48 -9.54
CA VAL A 62 -2.79 3.84 -10.08
C VAL A 62 -3.77 2.71 -9.83
N TYR A 63 -4.99 3.06 -9.40
CA TYR A 63 -6.07 2.14 -9.08
C TYR A 63 -7.30 2.41 -9.95
N ASN A 64 -7.99 1.34 -10.36
CA ASN A 64 -9.24 1.45 -11.12
C ASN A 64 -10.47 1.63 -10.23
N ALA A 65 -11.66 1.69 -10.84
CA ALA A 65 -12.94 1.84 -10.16
C ALA A 65 -13.33 0.66 -9.22
N ARG A 66 -12.66 -0.49 -9.35
CA ARG A 66 -12.81 -1.64 -8.45
C ARG A 66 -11.80 -1.60 -7.29
N GLY A 67 -10.90 -0.61 -7.27
CA GLY A 67 -9.83 -0.51 -6.27
C GLY A 67 -8.65 -1.47 -6.54
N ASN A 68 -8.60 -2.08 -7.72
CA ASN A 68 -7.47 -2.91 -8.13
C ASN A 68 -6.34 -2.01 -8.65
N LYS A 69 -5.11 -2.32 -8.25
CA LYS A 69 -3.89 -1.66 -8.75
C LYS A 69 -3.74 -1.99 -10.24
N ILE A 70 -3.79 -1.00 -11.13
CA ILE A 70 -3.66 -1.23 -12.60
C ILE A 70 -2.30 -0.81 -13.15
N GLU A 71 -1.57 0.02 -12.42
CA GLU A 71 -0.23 0.46 -12.78
C GLU A 71 0.60 0.75 -11.53
N GLU A 72 1.88 0.41 -11.58
CA GLU A 72 2.89 0.75 -10.58
C GLU A 72 4.14 1.22 -11.29
N ILE A 73 4.75 2.30 -10.81
CA ILE A 73 6.01 2.83 -11.30
C ILE A 73 6.92 3.01 -10.11
N GLU A 74 8.07 2.34 -10.13
CA GLU A 74 9.18 2.55 -9.20
C GLU A 74 10.15 3.57 -9.81
N TYR A 75 10.58 4.53 -9.00
CA TYR A 75 11.53 5.57 -9.39
C TYR A 75 12.85 5.41 -8.65
N ALA A 76 13.95 5.60 -9.39
CA ALA A 76 15.27 5.80 -8.86
C ALA A 76 15.70 7.27 -9.03
N THR A 77 16.90 7.61 -8.56
CA THR A 77 17.46 8.96 -8.71
C THR A 77 17.63 9.41 -10.17
N TYR A 78 17.69 8.47 -11.12
CA TYR A 78 17.79 8.73 -12.55
C TYR A 78 16.44 8.74 -13.29
N GLY A 79 15.32 8.64 -12.56
CA GLY A 79 13.97 8.58 -13.13
C GLY A 79 13.33 7.21 -12.98
N MET A 80 12.46 6.84 -13.93
CA MET A 80 11.73 5.58 -13.88
C MET A 80 12.71 4.39 -13.89
N ARG A 81 12.56 3.48 -12.93
CA ARG A 81 13.36 2.26 -12.81
C ARG A 81 12.62 1.04 -13.34
N GLU A 82 11.35 0.92 -12.97
CA GLU A 82 10.47 -0.17 -13.41
C GLU A 82 9.05 0.36 -13.50
N ARG A 83 8.30 -0.13 -14.47
CA ARG A 83 6.85 0.09 -14.57
C ARG A 83 6.14 -1.23 -14.77
N VAL A 84 5.06 -1.46 -14.06
CA VAL A 84 4.26 -2.68 -14.13
C VAL A 84 2.81 -2.33 -14.43
N LEU A 85 2.25 -2.93 -15.48
CA LEU A 85 0.81 -2.89 -15.76
C LEU A 85 0.16 -4.20 -15.32
N PHE A 86 -1.00 -4.10 -14.69
CA PHE A 86 -1.74 -5.23 -14.14
C PHE A 86 -3.08 -5.41 -14.83
N GLU A 87 -3.38 -6.63 -15.26
CA GLU A 87 -4.66 -7.02 -15.84
C GLU A 87 -5.36 -8.04 -14.93
N TYR A 88 -6.66 -7.86 -14.75
CA TYR A 88 -7.48 -8.66 -13.84
C TYR A 88 -8.62 -9.33 -14.59
N ASP A 89 -9.04 -10.49 -14.11
CA ASP A 89 -10.28 -11.12 -14.53
C ASP A 89 -11.53 -10.46 -13.91
N THR A 90 -12.68 -11.09 -14.11
CA THR A 90 -13.98 -10.65 -13.58
C THR A 90 -14.13 -10.90 -12.07
N THR A 91 -13.27 -11.72 -11.46
CA THR A 91 -13.27 -12.05 -10.03
C THR A 91 -12.16 -11.36 -9.25
N ASP A 92 -11.53 -10.34 -9.85
CA ASP A 92 -10.46 -9.51 -9.28
C ASP A 92 -9.15 -10.27 -8.97
N PHE A 93 -8.89 -11.39 -9.63
CA PHE A 93 -7.56 -11.99 -9.65
C PHE A 93 -6.69 -11.35 -10.74
N CYS A 94 -5.45 -11.03 -10.39
CA CYS A 94 -4.47 -10.52 -11.35
C CYS A 94 -4.02 -11.67 -12.26
N ILE A 95 -4.44 -11.64 -13.52
CA ILE A 95 -4.15 -12.71 -14.48
C ILE A 95 -2.90 -12.43 -15.32
N LYS A 96 -2.45 -11.17 -15.39
CA LYS A 96 -1.27 -10.78 -16.16
C LYS A 96 -0.60 -9.52 -15.63
N GLU A 97 0.72 -9.54 -15.68
CA GLU A 97 1.57 -8.37 -15.47
C GLU A 97 2.45 -8.13 -16.72
N VAL A 98 2.59 -6.88 -17.12
CA VAL A 98 3.59 -6.46 -18.12
C VAL A 98 4.59 -5.55 -17.44
N VAL A 99 5.84 -5.99 -17.36
CA VAL A 99 6.94 -5.27 -16.72
C VAL A 99 7.75 -4.56 -17.79
N TYR A 100 8.00 -3.28 -17.57
CA TYR A 100 8.79 -2.40 -18.41
C TYR A 100 10.07 -1.99 -17.66
N ASP A 101 11.19 -1.93 -18.38
CA ASP A 101 12.46 -1.43 -17.87
C ASP A 101 12.48 0.11 -17.78
N ASP A 102 13.61 0.66 -17.32
CA ASP A 102 13.89 2.09 -17.20
C ASP A 102 13.76 2.90 -18.51
N ARG A 103 13.79 2.21 -19.65
CA ARG A 103 13.60 2.79 -21.01
C ARG A 103 12.17 2.59 -21.51
N ASN A 104 11.26 2.17 -20.63
CA ASN A 104 9.87 1.88 -20.94
C ASN A 104 9.73 0.79 -22.03
N LYS A 105 10.68 -0.15 -22.10
CA LYS A 105 10.60 -1.33 -22.96
C LYS A 105 10.14 -2.53 -22.15
N VAL A 106 9.30 -3.38 -22.74
CA VAL A 106 8.87 -4.62 -22.09
C VAL A 106 10.11 -5.47 -21.77
N SER A 107 10.29 -5.79 -20.50
CA SER A 107 11.37 -6.64 -19.98
C SER A 107 10.87 -8.04 -19.61
N ARG A 108 9.60 -8.14 -19.20
CA ARG A 108 8.95 -9.41 -18.82
C ARG A 108 7.44 -9.33 -18.97
N ILE A 109 6.83 -10.44 -19.38
CA ILE A 109 5.38 -10.64 -19.26
C ILE A 109 5.15 -11.81 -18.30
N ARG A 110 4.26 -11.64 -17.33
CA ARG A 110 3.89 -12.70 -16.38
C ARG A 110 2.40 -13.00 -16.55
N LYS A 111 2.03 -14.27 -16.53
CA LYS A 111 0.63 -14.70 -16.48
C LYS A 111 0.41 -15.65 -15.31
N TYR A 112 -0.76 -15.58 -14.69
CA TYR A 112 -1.07 -16.33 -13.49
C TYR A 112 -2.26 -17.25 -13.69
N ALA A 113 -2.15 -18.46 -13.14
CA ALA A 113 -3.25 -19.37 -12.93
C ALA A 113 -3.42 -19.57 -11.42
N TYR A 114 -4.66 -19.80 -11.00
CA TYR A 114 -5.04 -19.89 -9.59
C TYR A 114 -5.67 -21.25 -9.28
N ASN A 115 -5.55 -21.67 -8.02
CA ASN A 115 -6.27 -22.80 -7.47
C ASN A 115 -7.72 -22.39 -7.16
N PRO A 116 -8.65 -23.35 -6.95
CA PRO A 116 -10.04 -23.04 -6.61
C PRO A 116 -10.21 -22.21 -5.33
N ASP A 117 -9.26 -22.29 -4.40
CA ASP A 117 -9.25 -21.52 -3.15
C ASP A 117 -8.69 -20.08 -3.30
N GLY A 118 -8.32 -19.69 -4.52
CA GLY A 118 -7.75 -18.36 -4.82
C GLY A 118 -6.25 -18.23 -4.58
N THR A 119 -5.56 -19.28 -4.13
CA THR A 119 -4.09 -19.28 -4.06
C THR A 119 -3.46 -19.34 -5.45
N LYS A 120 -2.27 -18.76 -5.62
CA LYS A 120 -1.56 -18.86 -6.91
C LYS A 120 -1.22 -20.32 -7.18
N LYS A 121 -1.55 -20.84 -8.36
CA LYS A 121 -1.21 -22.19 -8.80
C LYS A 121 0.07 -22.20 -9.63
N THR A 122 0.09 -21.37 -10.66
CA THR A 122 1.19 -21.31 -11.63
C THR A 122 1.45 -19.88 -12.06
N GLN A 123 2.72 -19.50 -12.19
CA GLN A 123 3.15 -18.27 -12.86
C GLN A 123 3.96 -18.64 -14.10
N TYR A 124 3.53 -18.15 -15.26
CA TYR A 124 4.25 -18.27 -16.52
C TYR A 124 5.00 -16.97 -16.80
N ASN A 125 6.32 -17.07 -17.01
CA ASN A 125 7.18 -15.94 -17.32
C ASN A 125 7.56 -16.00 -18.79
N TYR A 126 7.24 -14.97 -19.56
CA TYR A 126 7.53 -14.86 -20.97
C TYR A 126 8.54 -13.75 -21.24
N LEU A 127 9.47 -13.99 -22.16
CA LEU A 127 10.33 -12.96 -22.73
C LEU A 127 9.48 -11.89 -23.45
N PRO A 128 10.04 -10.70 -23.73
CA PRO A 128 9.33 -9.62 -24.43
C PRO A 128 8.77 -10.02 -25.80
N ASN A 129 9.41 -10.98 -26.47
CA ASN A 129 8.94 -11.53 -27.75
C ASN A 129 7.81 -12.58 -27.61
N GLY A 130 7.28 -12.78 -26.40
CA GLY A 130 6.19 -13.73 -26.13
C GLY A 130 6.64 -15.18 -25.95
N ARG A 131 7.94 -15.50 -26.07
CA ARG A 131 8.44 -16.86 -25.82
C ARG A 131 8.40 -17.18 -24.33
N LEU A 132 7.85 -18.34 -23.96
CA LEU A 132 7.89 -18.82 -22.58
C LEU A 132 9.36 -18.99 -22.14
N TYR A 133 9.73 -18.31 -21.06
CA TYR A 133 11.05 -18.34 -20.46
C TYR A 133 11.13 -19.33 -19.30
N SER A 134 10.17 -19.26 -18.38
CA SER A 134 10.12 -20.16 -17.23
C SER A 134 8.71 -20.28 -16.67
N THR A 135 8.47 -21.37 -15.94
CA THR A 135 7.23 -21.60 -15.21
C THR A 135 7.56 -21.79 -13.74
N LYS A 136 6.83 -21.12 -12.85
CA LYS A 136 6.89 -21.32 -11.40
C LYS A 136 5.60 -21.99 -10.94
N GLN A 137 5.73 -23.14 -10.30
CA GLN A 137 4.62 -23.85 -9.66
C GLN A 137 4.64 -23.56 -8.17
N TYR A 138 3.46 -23.37 -7.58
CA TYR A 138 3.31 -23.10 -6.15
C TYR A 138 2.67 -24.31 -5.48
N GLN A 139 3.33 -24.77 -4.42
CA GLN A 139 2.83 -25.84 -3.55
C GLN A 139 2.74 -25.29 -2.13
N TYR A 140 1.60 -25.55 -1.49
CA TYR A 140 1.30 -25.10 -0.14
C TYR A 140 1.22 -26.30 0.80
N SER A 141 1.91 -26.24 1.92
CA SER A 141 1.81 -27.20 3.03
C SER A 141 1.40 -26.46 4.29
N LYS A 142 0.67 -27.15 5.18
CA LYS A 142 0.32 -26.65 6.51
C LYS A 142 1.34 -27.12 7.53
#